data_AF-A0A1B6G3R6-F1
#
_entry.id   AF-A0A1B6G3R6-F1
#
_cell.length_a   1.000
_cell.length_b   1.000
_cell.length_c   1.000
_cell.angle_alpha   90.00
_cell.angle_beta   90.00
_cell.angle_gamma   90.00
#
_symmetry.space_group_name_H-M   'P 1'
#
loop_
_entity.id
_entity.type
_entity.pdbx_description
1 polymer ?
#
loop_
_entity_poly.entity_id
_entity_poly.type
_entity_poly.pdbx_seq_one_letter_code
_entity_poly.pdbx_strand_id
1 'polypeptide(L)'
;TVVTLDHNVLYLSVTQDHNGMTSILILVLCASLGTVLSGQVGVVNQSHDLISADPRLLALLSTSEPCTVNYSCLNCTTVRICAPTGNGRILEETHRFSCPVGNWCDPLSGTCVAEQPKSCMIPADFTCMRDGYYPDLNDCSSYFYCHQGNSFVFKCSAPNRFYNPSTETCVSGNYCINKAICDKKNGVKLKVNVNNKQLFVYCSNGVVSAVDRCIGAYVFNEKTQVCEPTCPHPGLFPKAENCSFYYKCDPTFKTSSTYNMTELTCPEGEGFSESAYECVNRTLVPNCKMKFSDLFS
;
A
#
# COMPACT_ATOMS: atom_id res chain seq x y z
N THR A 1 -40.57 -13.16 -18.64
CA THR A 1 -41.03 -11.76 -18.59
C THR A 1 -40.01 -10.91 -19.29
N VAL A 2 -40.39 -10.05 -20.24
CA VAL A 2 -39.44 -9.20 -20.97
C VAL A 2 -39.35 -7.84 -20.27
N VAL A 3 -38.13 -7.41 -19.94
CA VAL A 3 -37.87 -6.10 -19.35
C VAL A 3 -36.91 -5.36 -20.28
N THR A 4 -37.32 -4.20 -20.76
CA THR A 4 -36.51 -3.32 -21.61
C THR A 4 -35.91 -2.21 -20.75
N LEU A 5 -34.57 -2.11 -20.78
CA LEU A 5 -33.81 -0.98 -20.25
C LEU A 5 -32.90 -0.50 -21.39
N ASP A 6 -32.74 0.83 -21.49
CA ASP A 6 -32.18 1.56 -22.61
C ASP A 6 -31.18 0.76 -23.48
N HIS A 7 -31.62 0.49 -24.71
CA HIS A 7 -30.88 -0.03 -25.86
C HIS A 7 -30.35 -1.48 -25.80
N ASN A 8 -30.71 -2.27 -24.77
CA ASN A 8 -30.46 -3.72 -24.77
C ASN A 8 -31.72 -4.51 -24.40
N VAL A 9 -32.04 -5.56 -25.17
CA VAL A 9 -33.18 -6.45 -24.90
C VAL A 9 -32.69 -7.64 -24.09
N LEU A 10 -33.20 -7.80 -22.87
CA LEU A 10 -32.89 -8.93 -21.99
C LEU A 10 -34.02 -9.96 -22.02
N TYR A 11 -33.69 -11.22 -22.34
CA TYR A 11 -34.65 -12.33 -22.26
C TYR A 11 -34.38 -13.18 -21.02
N LEU A 12 -35.40 -13.28 -20.17
CA LEU A 12 -35.43 -14.13 -18.99
C LEU A 12 -36.41 -15.28 -19.22
N SER A 13 -35.89 -16.49 -19.34
CA SER A 13 -36.66 -17.73 -19.30
C SER A 13 -36.42 -18.46 -17.98
N VAL A 14 -37.51 -18.73 -17.26
CA VAL A 14 -37.50 -19.52 -16.03
C VAL A 14 -38.11 -20.87 -16.36
N THR A 15 -37.38 -21.95 -16.15
CA THR A 15 -37.88 -23.31 -16.26
C THR A 15 -37.77 -24.01 -14.92
N GLN A 16 -38.85 -24.70 -14.54
CA GLN A 16 -38.99 -25.36 -13.24
C GLN A 16 -39.11 -26.85 -13.49
N ASP A 17 -38.14 -27.62 -13.00
CA ASP A 17 -38.18 -29.08 -13.10
C ASP A 17 -38.90 -29.69 -11.90
N HIS A 18 -39.43 -30.91 -12.11
CA HIS A 18 -40.31 -31.64 -11.18
C HIS A 18 -39.73 -31.93 -9.77
N ASN A 19 -38.45 -31.62 -9.51
CA ASN A 19 -37.81 -31.75 -8.20
C ASN A 19 -37.60 -30.41 -7.46
N GLY A 20 -38.21 -29.31 -7.93
CA GLY A 20 -38.35 -28.08 -7.14
C GLY A 20 -37.11 -27.17 -7.07
N MET A 21 -36.06 -27.43 -7.86
CA MET A 21 -34.96 -26.48 -8.03
C MET A 21 -35.22 -25.59 -9.26
N THR A 22 -35.40 -24.29 -9.03
CA THR A 22 -35.50 -23.27 -10.09
C THR A 22 -34.12 -22.92 -10.63
N SER A 23 -33.94 -23.03 -11.94
CA SER A 23 -32.74 -22.54 -12.65
C SER A 23 -33.11 -21.36 -13.54
N ILE A 24 -32.32 -20.29 -13.48
CA ILE A 24 -32.55 -19.06 -14.25
C ILE A 24 -31.43 -18.91 -15.27
N LEU A 25 -31.79 -18.90 -16.55
CA LEU A 25 -30.86 -18.65 -17.65
C LEU A 25 -31.11 -17.23 -18.18
N ILE A 26 -30.06 -16.40 -18.20
CA ILE A 26 -30.10 -15.02 -18.69
C ILE A 26 -29.33 -14.94 -20.00
N LEU A 27 -30.03 -14.62 -21.09
CA LEU A 27 -29.45 -14.41 -22.42
C LEU A 27 -29.50 -12.91 -22.76
N VAL A 28 -28.33 -12.31 -22.96
CA VAL A 28 -28.17 -10.91 -23.37
C VAL A 28 -27.73 -10.88 -24.83
N LEU A 29 -28.59 -10.35 -25.71
CA LEU A 29 -28.28 -10.16 -27.12
C LEU A 29 -27.92 -8.70 -27.35
N CYS A 30 -26.63 -8.41 -27.48
CA CYS A 30 -26.14 -7.10 -27.94
C CYS A 30 -26.18 -7.07 -29.47
N ALA A 31 -27.01 -6.22 -30.06
CA ALA A 31 -26.97 -5.94 -31.48
C ALA A 31 -25.97 -4.79 -31.74
N SER A 32 -24.82 -5.07 -32.33
CA SER A 32 -23.96 -4.04 -32.90
C SER A 32 -23.63 -4.35 -34.36
N LEU A 33 -23.90 -3.37 -35.23
CA LEU A 33 -23.46 -3.36 -36.61
C LEU A 33 -21.92 -3.36 -36.65
N GLY A 34 -21.36 -4.26 -37.45
CA GLY A 34 -19.93 -4.39 -37.62
C GLY A 34 -19.31 -3.28 -38.45
N THR A 35 -18.16 -2.78 -37.99
CA THR A 35 -17.05 -2.40 -38.87
C THR A 35 -15.76 -2.95 -38.27
N VAL A 36 -14.98 -3.62 -39.11
CA VAL A 36 -13.72 -4.29 -38.78
C VAL A 36 -12.59 -3.26 -38.82
N LEU A 37 -11.89 -3.08 -37.71
CA LEU A 37 -10.50 -2.59 -37.70
C LEU A 37 -9.79 -3.14 -36.45
N SER A 38 -8.64 -3.76 -36.70
CA SER A 38 -7.71 -4.31 -35.72
C SER A 38 -7.35 -3.31 -34.62
N GLY A 39 -7.28 -3.78 -33.37
CA GLY A 39 -6.64 -3.06 -32.28
C GLY A 39 -7.30 -3.30 -30.92
N GLN A 40 -6.67 -4.16 -30.12
CA GLN A 40 -6.72 -4.26 -28.65
C GLN A 40 -7.95 -3.64 -27.94
N VAL A 41 -8.90 -4.48 -27.52
CA VAL A 41 -9.87 -4.10 -26.48
C VAL A 41 -9.27 -4.45 -25.13
N GLY A 42 -8.79 -3.41 -24.44
CA GLY A 42 -8.43 -3.46 -23.04
C GLY A 42 -9.64 -3.84 -22.19
N VAL A 43 -9.46 -4.89 -21.41
CA VAL A 43 -10.32 -5.18 -20.26
C VAL A 43 -10.16 -4.00 -19.30
N VAL A 44 -11.28 -3.38 -18.92
CA VAL A 44 -11.36 -2.39 -17.84
C VAL A 44 -11.01 -3.12 -16.56
N ASN A 45 -9.72 -3.16 -16.24
CA ASN A 45 -9.24 -3.50 -14.92
C ASN A 45 -9.48 -2.29 -14.03
N GLN A 46 -10.11 -2.52 -12.89
CA GLN A 46 -10.12 -1.56 -11.78
C GLN A 46 -8.66 -1.19 -11.48
N SER A 47 -8.30 0.03 -11.83
CA SER A 47 -6.98 0.62 -11.61
C SER A 47 -6.77 0.87 -10.12
N HIS A 48 -6.39 -0.17 -9.39
CA HIS A 48 -5.48 -0.01 -8.27
C HIS A 48 -4.09 0.00 -8.88
N ASP A 49 -3.60 1.16 -9.33
CA ASP A 49 -2.17 1.29 -9.55
C ASP A 49 -1.67 2.72 -9.73
N LEU A 50 -0.45 2.91 -9.22
CA LEU A 50 0.48 4.02 -9.43
C LEU A 50 0.20 5.31 -8.64
N ILE A 51 0.59 5.30 -7.37
CA ILE A 51 1.19 6.52 -6.78
C ILE A 51 2.56 6.69 -7.47
N SER A 52 2.53 7.22 -8.69
CA SER A 52 3.54 8.22 -9.03
C SER A 52 3.33 9.34 -8.02
N ALA A 53 4.39 9.75 -7.32
CA ALA A 53 4.37 11.04 -6.64
C ALA A 53 4.16 12.09 -7.73
N ASP A 54 2.90 12.37 -8.08
CA ASP A 54 2.54 13.45 -8.97
C ASP A 54 3.14 14.71 -8.34
N PRO A 55 4.03 15.42 -9.04
CA PRO A 55 4.57 16.69 -8.57
C PRO A 55 3.47 17.69 -8.18
N ARG A 56 2.24 17.52 -8.70
CA ARG A 56 1.06 18.30 -8.29
C ARG A 56 0.52 17.93 -6.91
N LEU A 57 0.65 16.67 -6.48
CA LEU A 57 0.20 16.25 -5.14
C LEU A 57 1.11 16.78 -4.03
N LEU A 58 2.42 16.85 -4.31
CA LEU A 58 3.40 17.55 -3.47
C LEU A 58 3.22 19.08 -3.52
N ALA A 59 2.65 19.63 -4.60
CA ALA A 59 2.36 21.06 -4.75
C ALA A 59 1.08 21.52 -4.01
N LEU A 60 0.21 20.61 -3.54
CA LEU A 60 -1.03 20.98 -2.84
C LEU A 60 -0.86 21.34 -1.36
N LEU A 61 0.34 21.13 -0.79
CA LEU A 61 0.72 21.63 0.52
C LEU A 61 1.50 22.94 0.34
N SER A 62 0.80 23.95 -0.16
CA SER A 62 1.33 25.27 -0.43
C SER A 62 1.28 26.12 0.85
N THR A 63 2.42 26.21 1.52
CA THR A 63 2.59 27.13 2.66
C THR A 63 2.83 28.58 2.21
N SER A 64 2.99 28.82 0.90
CA SER A 64 3.36 30.14 0.34
C SER A 64 2.73 30.51 -1.01
N GLU A 65 1.91 29.67 -1.65
CA GLU A 65 1.29 30.07 -2.94
C GLU A 65 -0.01 30.86 -2.74
N PRO A 66 -0.30 31.82 -3.65
CA PRO A 66 -1.55 32.54 -3.67
C PRO A 66 -2.75 31.59 -3.72
N CYS A 67 -3.89 32.04 -3.21
CA CYS A 67 -5.12 31.26 -3.28
C CYS A 67 -5.51 30.98 -4.73
N THR A 68 -5.59 29.71 -5.10
CA THR A 68 -6.04 29.27 -6.45
C THR A 68 -7.49 28.79 -6.44
N VAL A 69 -8.02 28.45 -5.27
CA VAL A 69 -9.38 27.95 -5.05
C VAL A 69 -9.95 28.51 -3.74
N ASN A 70 -11.28 28.53 -3.63
CA ASN A 70 -11.97 29.08 -2.45
C ASN A 70 -11.73 28.28 -1.17
N TYR A 71 -11.57 26.96 -1.28
CA TYR A 71 -11.34 26.06 -0.15
C TYR A 71 -10.13 25.20 -0.47
N SER A 72 -9.12 25.26 0.40
CA SER A 72 -7.88 24.49 0.23
C SER A 72 -7.28 24.13 1.58
N CYS A 73 -6.27 23.27 1.57
CA CYS A 73 -5.45 23.04 2.74
C CYS A 73 -4.23 23.96 2.70
N LEU A 74 -3.96 24.67 3.80
CA LEU A 74 -2.68 25.36 3.98
C LEU A 74 -1.59 24.35 4.35
N ASN A 75 -1.97 23.38 5.17
CA ASN A 75 -1.16 22.22 5.54
C ASN A 75 -2.11 21.07 5.89
N CYS A 76 -1.52 19.93 6.23
CA CYS A 76 -2.22 18.70 6.59
C CYS A 76 -3.27 18.80 7.71
N THR A 77 -3.24 19.86 8.53
CA THR A 77 -4.17 20.03 9.67
C THR A 77 -4.88 21.38 9.64
N THR A 78 -4.72 22.17 8.58
CA THR A 78 -5.23 23.55 8.52
C THR A 78 -5.94 23.78 7.20
N VAL A 79 -7.23 24.12 7.27
CA VAL A 79 -8.01 24.58 6.13
C VAL A 79 -7.79 26.07 5.94
N ARG A 80 -7.76 26.48 4.67
CA ARG A 80 -7.66 27.86 4.20
C ARG A 80 -8.90 28.20 3.37
N ILE A 81 -9.60 29.26 3.75
CA ILE A 81 -10.73 29.83 3.00
C ILE A 81 -10.27 31.11 2.31
N CYS A 82 -10.44 31.14 1.00
CA CYS A 82 -10.16 32.30 0.18
C CYS A 82 -11.43 32.85 -0.46
N ALA A 83 -11.53 34.17 -0.56
CA ALA A 83 -12.66 34.84 -1.20
C ALA A 83 -12.14 35.89 -2.20
N PRO A 84 -12.93 36.23 -3.23
CA PRO A 84 -12.52 37.24 -4.21
C PRO A 84 -12.52 38.64 -3.59
N THR A 85 -11.47 39.43 -3.84
CA THR A 85 -11.41 40.85 -3.44
C THR A 85 -11.69 41.78 -4.62
N GLY A 86 -12.39 42.90 -4.33
CA GLY A 86 -12.63 44.07 -5.20
C GLY A 86 -13.36 43.82 -6.53
N ASN A 87 -12.68 43.11 -7.43
CA ASN A 87 -12.97 42.91 -8.84
C ASN A 87 -13.03 41.41 -9.23
N GLY A 88 -13.02 40.50 -8.26
CA GLY A 88 -13.35 39.08 -8.46
C GLY A 88 -12.24 38.22 -9.10
N ARG A 89 -11.09 38.83 -9.43
CA ARG A 89 -9.99 38.19 -10.16
C ARG A 89 -8.87 37.64 -9.29
N ILE A 90 -8.81 38.07 -8.04
CA ILE A 90 -7.79 37.66 -7.08
C ILE A 90 -8.53 37.05 -5.90
N LEU A 91 -8.15 35.83 -5.53
CA LEU A 91 -8.58 35.22 -4.29
C LEU A 91 -7.57 35.61 -3.21
N GLU A 92 -8.08 36.18 -2.13
CA GLU A 92 -7.27 36.45 -0.94
C GLU A 92 -7.75 35.55 0.21
N GLU A 93 -6.81 35.14 1.04
CA GLU A 93 -7.14 34.39 2.24
C GLU A 93 -7.97 35.28 3.18
N THR A 94 -9.16 34.82 3.52
CA THR A 94 -10.02 35.50 4.50
C THR A 94 -9.96 34.84 5.86
N HIS A 95 -9.84 33.51 5.88
CA HIS A 95 -9.86 32.73 7.12
C HIS A 95 -8.96 31.50 7.00
N ARG A 96 -8.47 31.07 8.16
CA ARG A 96 -7.86 29.76 8.36
C ARG A 96 -8.41 29.15 9.63
N PHE A 97 -8.57 27.84 9.64
CA PHE A 97 -8.97 27.11 10.84
C PHE A 97 -8.23 25.78 10.91
N SER A 98 -7.84 25.41 12.12
CA SER A 98 -7.26 24.10 12.39
C SER A 98 -8.37 23.06 12.39
N CYS A 99 -8.09 21.91 11.77
CA CYS A 99 -8.95 20.74 11.88
C CYS A 99 -9.06 20.31 13.35
N PRO A 100 -10.19 19.69 13.76
CA PRO A 100 -10.32 19.15 15.10
C PRO A 100 -9.20 18.15 15.39
N VAL A 101 -8.77 18.06 16.65
CA VAL A 101 -7.65 17.18 17.04
C VAL A 101 -7.86 15.76 16.51
N GLY A 102 -6.86 15.23 15.80
CA GLY A 102 -6.92 13.91 15.18
C GLY A 102 -7.57 13.86 13.79
N ASN A 103 -8.01 14.99 13.24
CA ASN A 103 -8.49 15.10 11.87
C ASN A 103 -7.48 15.83 10.97
N TRP A 104 -7.63 15.61 9.67
CA TRP A 104 -6.69 16.02 8.63
C TRP A 104 -7.41 16.80 7.56
N CYS A 105 -6.76 17.80 6.99
CA CYS A 105 -7.28 18.51 5.84
C CYS A 105 -7.07 17.67 4.58
N ASP A 106 -8.15 17.32 3.90
CA ASP A 106 -8.11 16.68 2.60
C ASP A 106 -7.85 17.72 1.49
N PRO A 107 -6.69 17.68 0.82
CA PRO A 107 -6.35 18.68 -0.20
C PRO A 107 -7.23 18.62 -1.44
N LEU A 108 -7.98 17.53 -1.66
CA LEU A 108 -8.93 17.44 -2.76
C LEU A 108 -10.21 18.24 -2.51
N SER A 109 -10.69 18.26 -1.26
CA SER A 109 -11.95 18.93 -0.90
C SER A 109 -11.77 20.22 -0.11
N GLY A 110 -10.61 20.44 0.51
CA GLY A 110 -10.40 21.52 1.48
C GLY A 110 -11.20 21.34 2.77
N THR A 111 -11.55 20.09 3.12
CA THR A 111 -12.36 19.77 4.32
C THR A 111 -11.59 18.90 5.30
N CYS A 112 -12.00 18.93 6.57
CA CYS A 112 -11.40 18.08 7.60
C CYS A 112 -12.02 16.68 7.58
N VAL A 113 -11.17 15.66 7.46
CA VAL A 113 -11.52 14.23 7.44
C VAL A 113 -10.83 13.50 8.58
N ALA A 114 -11.42 12.39 9.05
CA ALA A 114 -10.85 11.62 10.16
C ALA A 114 -9.61 10.82 9.76
N GLU A 115 -9.56 10.35 8.51
CA GLU A 115 -8.44 9.55 8.01
C GLU A 115 -7.41 10.45 7.33
N GLN A 116 -6.13 10.27 7.64
CA GLN A 116 -5.08 11.02 6.99
C GLN A 116 -5.03 10.67 5.49
N PRO A 117 -5.26 11.65 4.60
CA PRO A 117 -5.19 11.41 3.17
C PRO A 117 -3.76 11.00 2.76
N LYS A 118 -3.62 10.10 1.79
CA LYS A 118 -2.30 9.75 1.24
C LYS A 118 -1.58 10.94 0.59
N SER A 119 -2.33 11.93 0.12
CA SER A 119 -1.83 13.21 -0.39
C SER A 119 -1.22 14.10 0.70
N CYS A 120 -1.58 13.87 1.96
CA CYS A 120 -1.04 14.58 3.12
C CYS A 120 0.14 13.79 3.69
N MET A 121 1.29 13.91 3.01
CA MET A 121 2.54 13.25 3.38
C MET A 121 3.38 14.18 4.27
N ILE A 122 3.31 13.99 5.59
CA ILE A 122 4.07 14.79 6.56
C ILE A 122 5.47 14.18 6.68
N PRO A 123 6.55 14.90 6.33
CA PRO A 123 7.91 14.38 6.49
C PRO A 123 8.19 13.98 7.94
N ALA A 124 8.89 12.86 8.12
CA ALA A 124 9.26 12.34 9.43
C ALA A 124 10.78 12.23 9.58
N ASP A 125 11.25 12.19 10.83
CA ASP A 125 12.63 11.80 11.15
C ASP A 125 12.67 10.29 11.40
N PHE A 126 12.62 9.52 10.31
CA PHE A 126 12.73 8.07 10.33
C PHE A 126 13.64 7.60 9.19
N THR A 127 14.65 6.79 9.53
CA THR A 127 15.58 6.24 8.55
C THR A 127 14.93 5.09 7.80
N CYS A 128 14.60 5.32 6.53
CA CYS A 128 14.07 4.29 5.64
C CYS A 128 15.17 3.29 5.25
N MET A 129 15.02 2.04 5.68
CA MET A 129 15.87 0.95 5.21
C MET A 129 15.50 0.52 3.78
N ARG A 130 14.22 0.62 3.43
CA ARG A 130 13.66 0.35 2.09
C ARG A 130 12.25 0.93 1.99
N ASP A 131 11.67 0.85 0.80
CA ASP A 131 10.29 1.29 0.56
C ASP A 131 9.28 0.37 1.27
N GLY A 132 8.21 0.97 1.79
CA GLY A 132 7.13 0.26 2.48
C GLY A 132 6.64 0.96 3.74
N TYR A 133 5.86 0.23 4.54
CA TYR A 133 5.25 0.74 5.76
C TYR A 133 5.91 0.16 7.00
N TYR A 134 6.23 1.02 7.97
CA TYR A 134 6.97 0.69 9.18
C TYR A 134 6.24 1.16 10.42
N PRO A 135 6.19 0.36 11.49
CA PRO A 135 5.59 0.80 12.74
C PRO A 135 6.41 1.91 13.39
N ASP A 136 5.75 2.90 13.96
CA ASP A 136 6.41 3.86 14.84
C ASP A 136 6.62 3.19 16.22
N LEU A 137 7.86 3.24 16.69
CA LEU A 137 8.22 2.69 17.99
C LEU A 137 7.71 3.58 19.12
N ASN A 138 7.60 4.89 18.91
CA ASN A 138 7.21 5.87 19.92
C ASN A 138 5.70 6.00 20.08
N ASP A 139 4.94 5.83 19.00
CA ASP A 139 3.48 5.86 19.00
C ASP A 139 2.93 4.70 18.17
N CYS A 140 2.33 3.71 18.85
CA CYS A 140 1.78 2.53 18.19
C CYS A 140 0.54 2.82 17.32
N SER A 141 -0.04 4.01 17.44
CA SER A 141 -1.12 4.48 16.58
C SER A 141 -0.58 5.20 15.33
N SER A 142 0.75 5.34 15.23
CA SER A 142 1.44 5.96 14.12
C SER A 142 2.32 4.95 13.39
N TYR A 143 2.60 5.24 12.12
CA TYR A 143 3.44 4.43 11.26
C TYR A 143 4.10 5.32 10.22
N PHE A 144 5.24 4.85 9.69
CA PHE A 144 5.97 5.53 8.65
C PHE A 144 5.71 4.88 7.30
N TYR A 145 5.63 5.69 6.25
CA TYR A 145 5.72 5.26 4.88
C TYR A 145 7.06 5.72 4.30
N CYS A 146 7.79 4.78 3.75
CA CYS A 146 9.07 5.00 3.10
C CYS A 146 8.91 4.91 1.59
N HIS A 147 9.39 5.94 0.89
CA HIS A 147 9.43 5.97 -0.57
C HIS A 147 10.67 6.69 -1.07
N GLN A 148 11.52 5.96 -1.80
CA GLN A 148 12.77 6.46 -2.38
C GLN A 148 13.67 7.13 -1.32
N GLY A 149 13.74 6.54 -0.13
CA GLY A 149 14.52 7.04 1.01
C GLY A 149 13.88 8.16 1.82
N ASN A 150 12.75 8.72 1.38
CA ASN A 150 11.99 9.71 2.15
C ASN A 150 11.01 9.01 3.09
N SER A 151 10.91 9.48 4.33
CA SER A 151 9.94 8.99 5.31
C SER A 151 8.82 9.99 5.56
N PHE A 152 7.62 9.46 5.70
CA PHE A 152 6.42 10.22 6.00
C PHE A 152 5.64 9.56 7.13
N VAL A 153 5.14 10.34 8.08
CA VAL A 153 4.35 9.82 9.21
C VAL A 153 2.87 9.82 8.88
N PHE A 154 2.21 8.73 9.26
CA PHE A 154 0.77 8.53 9.19
C PHE A 154 0.22 8.14 10.54
N LYS A 155 -1.02 8.55 10.83
CA LYS A 155 -1.72 8.19 12.07
C LYS A 155 -3.00 7.42 11.79
N CYS A 156 -3.29 6.44 12.64
CA CYS A 156 -4.57 5.74 12.65
C CYS A 156 -5.71 6.69 13.03
N SER A 157 -6.79 6.65 12.24
CA SER A 157 -7.88 7.64 12.24
C SER A 157 -8.73 7.69 13.52
N ALA A 158 -8.73 6.64 14.34
CA ALA A 158 -9.61 6.54 15.51
C ALA A 158 -8.82 6.27 16.80
N PRO A 159 -9.31 6.74 17.96
CA PRO A 159 -8.75 6.37 19.26
C PRO A 159 -8.70 4.86 19.42
N ASN A 160 -7.65 4.35 20.08
CA ASN A 160 -7.43 2.92 20.32
C ASN A 160 -7.35 2.07 19.03
N ARG A 161 -6.88 2.67 17.92
CA ARG A 161 -6.45 1.94 16.73
C ARG A 161 -4.93 1.95 16.67
N PHE A 162 -4.35 0.78 16.46
CA PHE A 162 -2.92 0.55 16.38
C PHE A 162 -2.55 0.02 15.01
N TYR A 163 -1.40 0.45 14.50
CA TYR A 163 -0.89 -0.05 13.23
C TYR A 163 -0.44 -1.50 13.39
N ASN A 164 -0.98 -2.41 12.58
CA ASN A 164 -0.54 -3.80 12.51
C ASN A 164 0.42 -3.97 11.33
N PRO A 165 1.74 -4.14 11.55
CA PRO A 165 2.71 -4.30 10.47
C PRO A 165 2.57 -5.63 9.72
N SER A 166 1.74 -6.57 10.18
CA SER A 166 1.48 -7.85 9.48
C SER A 166 0.43 -7.69 8.39
N THR A 167 -0.54 -6.80 8.60
CA THR A 167 -1.64 -6.55 7.66
C THR A 167 -1.52 -5.19 6.98
N GLU A 168 -0.56 -4.36 7.42
CA GLU A 168 -0.36 -2.97 6.98
C GLU A 168 -1.63 -2.10 7.17
N THR A 169 -2.39 -2.37 8.23
CA THR A 169 -3.67 -1.69 8.52
C THR A 169 -3.81 -1.30 9.97
N CYS A 170 -4.63 -0.29 10.24
CA CYS A 170 -5.01 0.12 11.59
C CYS A 170 -6.13 -0.77 12.16
N VAL A 171 -5.87 -1.41 13.29
CA VAL A 171 -6.78 -2.38 13.93
C VAL A 171 -6.94 -2.09 15.41
N SER A 172 -7.94 -2.67 16.07
CA SER A 172 -8.18 -2.46 17.51
C SER A 172 -7.26 -3.25 18.45
N GLY A 173 -6.52 -4.24 17.91
CA GLY A 173 -5.56 -5.02 18.70
C GLY A 173 -4.27 -4.25 18.95
N ASN A 174 -3.62 -4.49 20.09
CA ASN A 174 -2.33 -3.87 20.39
C ASN A 174 -1.18 -4.60 19.67
N TYR A 175 -0.58 -3.94 18.68
CA TYR A 175 0.58 -4.42 17.91
C TYR A 175 1.84 -3.58 18.16
N CYS A 176 1.92 -2.90 19.30
CA CYS A 176 3.09 -2.15 19.73
C CYS A 176 4.34 -3.04 19.74
N ILE A 177 5.45 -2.51 19.23
CA ILE A 177 6.75 -3.13 19.42
C ILE A 177 7.29 -2.73 20.78
N ASN A 178 7.63 -3.73 21.61
CA ASN A 178 8.30 -3.48 22.88
C ASN A 178 9.73 -2.99 22.65
N LYS A 179 10.03 -1.74 22.99
CA LYS A 179 11.37 -1.15 22.82
C LYS A 179 12.45 -1.79 23.69
N ALA A 180 12.06 -2.38 24.84
CA ALA A 180 12.98 -3.10 25.73
C ALA A 180 13.52 -4.40 25.11
N ILE A 181 13.09 -4.75 23.89
CA ILE A 181 13.62 -5.88 23.13
C ILE A 181 15.15 -5.81 22.98
N CYS A 182 15.72 -4.59 22.92
CA CYS A 182 17.15 -4.40 22.78
C CYS A 182 17.92 -4.32 24.11
N ASP A 183 17.27 -4.52 25.26
CA ASP A 183 17.93 -4.39 26.57
C ASP A 183 19.17 -5.30 26.66
N LYS A 184 20.34 -4.66 26.87
CA LYS A 184 21.65 -5.33 26.93
C LYS A 184 22.03 -6.09 25.65
N LYS A 185 21.47 -5.69 24.50
CA LYS A 185 21.77 -6.21 23.16
C LYS A 185 22.47 -5.12 22.34
N ASN A 186 23.49 -5.51 21.60
CA ASN A 186 24.25 -4.59 20.75
C ASN A 186 24.77 -5.35 19.52
N GLY A 187 24.62 -4.76 18.34
CA GLY A 187 25.08 -5.35 17.07
C GLY A 187 24.31 -6.59 16.63
N VAL A 188 23.05 -6.72 17.04
CA VAL A 188 22.21 -7.90 16.74
C VAL A 188 20.83 -7.51 16.25
N LYS A 189 20.27 -8.32 15.37
CA LYS A 189 18.89 -8.25 14.90
C LYS A 189 18.01 -9.16 15.74
N LEU A 190 16.84 -8.68 16.15
CA LEU A 190 15.87 -9.44 16.96
C LEU A 190 14.52 -9.48 16.27
N LYS A 191 13.87 -10.64 16.36
CA LYS A 191 12.51 -10.80 15.85
C LYS A 191 11.55 -10.05 16.75
N VAL A 192 10.69 -9.24 16.17
CA VAL A 192 9.64 -8.55 16.94
C VAL A 192 8.50 -9.51 17.27
N ASN A 193 7.92 -9.39 18.46
CA ASN A 193 6.80 -10.22 18.92
C ASN A 193 5.45 -9.75 18.34
N VAL A 194 5.42 -9.53 17.03
CA VAL A 194 4.21 -9.35 16.25
C VAL A 194 4.06 -10.57 15.33
N ASN A 195 2.84 -10.90 14.93
CA ASN A 195 2.59 -12.05 14.05
C ASN A 195 3.27 -11.93 12.66
N ASN A 196 3.90 -10.78 12.36
CA ASN A 196 4.77 -10.61 11.22
C ASN A 196 6.13 -11.29 11.45
N LYS A 197 6.35 -12.43 10.80
CA LYS A 197 7.60 -13.19 10.88
C LYS A 197 8.76 -12.56 10.08
N GLN A 198 8.49 -11.58 9.24
CA GLN A 198 9.47 -10.93 8.38
C GLN A 198 10.08 -9.70 9.03
N LEU A 199 9.32 -9.06 9.94
CA LEU A 199 9.75 -7.86 10.63
C LEU A 199 10.78 -8.18 11.71
N PHE A 200 11.82 -7.36 11.82
CA PHE A 200 12.85 -7.44 12.83
C PHE A 200 13.35 -6.02 13.19
N VAL A 201 14.08 -5.93 14.30
CA VAL A 201 14.74 -4.71 14.74
C VAL A 201 16.24 -4.92 14.82
N TYR A 202 17.03 -3.89 14.51
CA TYR A 202 18.46 -3.88 14.78
C TYR A 202 18.73 -3.14 16.09
N CYS A 203 19.47 -3.78 16.99
CA CYS A 203 19.82 -3.23 18.29
C CYS A 203 21.24 -2.68 18.28
N SER A 204 21.40 -1.42 18.69
CA SER A 204 22.70 -0.83 19.01
C SER A 204 22.64 -0.12 20.35
N ASN A 205 23.67 -0.31 21.17
CA ASN A 205 23.81 0.32 22.49
C ASN A 205 22.59 0.12 23.40
N GLY A 206 21.96 -1.05 23.35
CA GLY A 206 20.81 -1.37 24.20
C GLY A 206 19.47 -0.79 23.73
N VAL A 207 19.42 -0.11 22.57
CA VAL A 207 18.20 0.50 22.03
C VAL A 207 17.92 0.02 20.60
N VAL A 208 16.66 0.13 20.17
CA VAL A 208 16.29 -0.12 18.77
C VAL A 208 16.85 1.01 17.91
N SER A 209 17.71 0.68 16.96
CA SER A 209 18.33 1.65 16.03
C SER A 209 17.69 1.64 14.64
N ALA A 210 17.12 0.51 14.24
CA ALA A 210 16.40 0.40 12.97
C ALA A 210 15.27 -0.64 13.09
N VAL A 211 14.22 -0.43 12.30
CA VAL A 211 13.16 -1.42 12.06
C VAL A 211 13.22 -1.77 10.59
N ASP A 212 13.25 -3.07 10.28
CA ASP A 212 13.28 -3.53 8.89
C ASP A 212 12.53 -4.86 8.71
N ARG A 213 12.34 -5.29 7.46
CA ARG A 213 11.65 -6.53 7.12
C ARG A 213 12.39 -7.32 6.03
N CYS A 214 12.22 -8.64 6.07
CA CYS A 214 12.62 -9.51 4.97
C CYS A 214 11.78 -9.25 3.70
N ILE A 215 12.35 -9.55 2.53
CA ILE A 215 11.69 -9.37 1.21
C ILE A 215 10.88 -10.62 0.88
N GLY A 216 9.72 -10.45 0.23
CA GLY A 216 8.99 -11.53 -0.42
C GLY A 216 8.63 -12.66 0.53
N ALA A 217 9.03 -13.89 0.24
CA ALA A 217 8.68 -15.05 1.06
C ALA A 217 9.63 -15.30 2.26
N TYR A 218 10.59 -14.41 2.51
CA TYR A 218 11.64 -14.66 3.50
C TYR A 218 11.18 -14.33 4.92
N VAL A 219 11.69 -15.07 5.89
CA VAL A 219 11.42 -14.88 7.32
C VAL A 219 12.74 -14.68 8.05
N PHE A 220 12.75 -13.76 9.01
CA PHE A 220 13.95 -13.47 9.77
C PHE A 220 14.26 -14.60 10.75
N ASN A 221 15.45 -15.18 10.63
CA ASN A 221 15.96 -16.18 11.56
C ASN A 221 16.94 -15.52 12.53
N GLU A 222 16.51 -15.36 13.78
CA GLU A 222 17.31 -14.71 14.82
C GLU A 222 18.59 -15.49 15.18
N LYS A 223 18.66 -16.81 14.95
CA LYS A 223 19.88 -17.59 15.24
C LYS A 223 20.97 -17.34 14.20
N THR A 224 20.58 -17.31 12.93
CA THR A 224 21.49 -17.14 11.79
C THR A 224 21.67 -15.67 11.42
N GLN A 225 20.87 -14.76 12.00
CA GLN A 225 20.88 -13.31 11.79
C GLN A 225 20.60 -12.90 10.33
N VAL A 226 19.97 -13.79 9.55
CA VAL A 226 19.66 -13.58 8.14
C VAL A 226 18.18 -13.84 7.85
N CYS A 227 17.70 -13.27 6.74
CA CYS A 227 16.41 -13.60 6.17
C CYS A 227 16.55 -14.91 5.39
N GLU A 228 15.78 -15.93 5.78
CA GLU A 228 15.80 -17.24 5.14
C GLU A 228 14.52 -17.44 4.32
N PRO A 229 14.61 -18.02 3.11
CA PRO A 229 13.44 -18.21 2.27
C PRO A 229 12.50 -19.22 2.93
N THR A 230 11.22 -18.87 3.01
CA THR A 230 10.17 -19.79 3.43
C THR A 230 8.98 -19.66 2.49
N CYS A 231 7.98 -20.52 2.63
CA CYS A 231 6.69 -20.31 2.00
C CYS A 231 5.66 -20.08 3.10
N PRO A 232 5.37 -18.81 3.45
CA PRO A 232 4.46 -18.51 4.56
C PRO A 232 3.01 -18.85 4.18
N HIS A 233 2.65 -18.67 2.91
CA HIS A 233 1.37 -19.02 2.32
C HIS A 233 1.54 -19.34 0.83
N PRO A 234 0.53 -19.91 0.16
CA PRO A 234 0.56 -20.10 -1.28
C PRO A 234 0.62 -18.76 -2.00
N GLY A 235 1.34 -18.70 -3.12
CA GLY A 235 1.48 -17.46 -3.89
C GLY A 235 2.80 -17.37 -4.66
N LEU A 236 3.00 -16.19 -5.25
CA LEU A 236 4.23 -15.80 -5.93
C LEU A 236 4.94 -14.72 -5.12
N PHE A 237 6.25 -14.85 -4.94
CA PHE A 237 7.02 -13.95 -4.10
C PHE A 237 8.37 -13.59 -4.74
N PRO A 238 8.84 -12.34 -4.63
CA PRO A 238 10.14 -11.96 -5.15
C PRO A 238 11.28 -12.69 -4.43
N LYS A 239 12.33 -13.05 -5.17
CA LYS A 239 13.60 -13.48 -4.58
C LYS A 239 14.35 -12.24 -4.09
N ALA A 240 14.82 -12.28 -2.84
CA ALA A 240 15.45 -11.12 -2.20
C ALA A 240 16.76 -10.71 -2.91
N GLU A 241 17.57 -11.69 -3.26
CA GLU A 241 18.93 -11.48 -3.79
C GLU A 241 18.97 -11.12 -5.27
N ASN A 242 17.95 -11.52 -6.03
CA ASN A 242 17.90 -11.29 -7.47
C ASN A 242 16.47 -11.10 -7.92
N CYS A 243 16.14 -9.87 -8.27
CA CYS A 243 14.79 -9.49 -8.68
C CYS A 243 14.30 -10.18 -9.96
N SER A 244 15.20 -10.75 -10.77
CA SER A 244 14.85 -11.52 -11.98
C SER A 244 14.28 -12.90 -11.63
N PHE A 245 14.35 -13.30 -10.36
CA PHE A 245 13.83 -14.58 -9.88
C PHE A 245 12.72 -14.37 -8.87
N TYR A 246 11.83 -15.34 -8.80
CA TYR A 246 10.72 -15.37 -7.85
C TYR A 246 10.42 -16.81 -7.44
N TYR A 247 9.74 -16.96 -6.31
CA TYR A 247 9.32 -18.24 -5.78
C TYR A 247 7.82 -18.43 -6.02
N LYS A 248 7.45 -19.62 -6.47
CA LYS A 248 6.07 -20.14 -6.41
C LYS A 248 5.95 -21.08 -5.22
N CYS A 249 5.07 -20.73 -4.28
CA CYS A 249 4.70 -21.55 -3.15
C CYS A 249 3.42 -22.33 -3.46
N ASP A 250 3.54 -23.65 -3.61
CA ASP A 250 2.46 -24.52 -4.10
C ASP A 250 1.53 -25.01 -2.96
N PRO A 251 0.20 -24.74 -3.02
CA PRO A 251 -0.74 -25.18 -1.99
C PRO A 251 -0.94 -26.70 -1.92
N THR A 252 -0.60 -27.45 -2.97
CA THR A 252 -0.90 -28.88 -3.12
C THR A 252 0.08 -29.80 -2.38
N PHE A 253 1.26 -29.29 -2.03
CA PHE A 253 2.29 -30.02 -1.30
C PHE A 253 2.58 -29.33 0.02
N LYS A 254 1.81 -29.67 1.06
CA LYS A 254 2.04 -29.21 2.44
C LYS A 254 2.65 -30.33 3.27
N THR A 255 3.92 -30.21 3.62
CA THR A 255 4.51 -31.01 4.71
C THR A 255 4.39 -30.21 6.00
N SER A 256 3.35 -30.50 6.80
CA SER A 256 3.01 -30.02 8.17
C SER A 256 3.08 -28.51 8.49
N SER A 257 3.96 -27.70 7.91
CA SER A 257 4.14 -26.27 8.19
C SER A 257 4.73 -25.43 7.04
N THR A 258 5.13 -26.03 5.92
CA THR A 258 5.73 -25.33 4.76
C THR A 258 5.12 -25.83 3.44
N TYR A 259 4.95 -24.91 2.48
CA TYR A 259 4.57 -25.24 1.10
C TYR A 259 5.81 -25.54 0.27
N ASN A 260 5.67 -26.36 -0.77
CA ASN A 260 6.76 -26.59 -1.72
C ASN A 260 7.09 -25.29 -2.46
N MET A 261 8.38 -24.91 -2.45
CA MET A 261 8.90 -23.68 -3.04
C MET A 261 9.61 -24.02 -4.34
N THR A 262 9.13 -23.48 -5.46
CA THR A 262 9.81 -23.60 -6.76
C THR A 262 10.37 -22.25 -7.18
N GLU A 263 11.65 -22.21 -7.52
CA GLU A 263 12.27 -21.01 -8.10
C GLU A 263 11.93 -20.90 -9.59
N LEU A 264 11.55 -19.70 -10.00
CA LEU A 264 11.19 -19.33 -11.36
C LEU A 264 11.94 -18.06 -11.75
N THR A 265 12.06 -17.84 -13.06
CA THR A 265 12.84 -16.72 -13.63
C THR A 265 11.93 -15.89 -14.53
N CYS A 266 12.00 -14.56 -14.38
CA CYS A 266 11.36 -13.63 -15.27
C CYS A 266 12.04 -13.60 -16.65
N PRO A 267 11.33 -13.19 -17.70
CA PRO A 267 11.92 -12.87 -19.00
C PRO A 267 13.10 -11.89 -18.90
N GLU A 268 13.96 -11.90 -19.93
CA GLU A 268 15.13 -11.02 -19.96
C GLU A 268 14.72 -9.54 -19.91
N GLY A 269 15.36 -8.77 -19.02
CA GLY A 269 15.06 -7.35 -18.80
C GLY A 269 13.92 -7.07 -17.82
N GLU A 270 13.28 -8.10 -17.29
CA GLU A 270 12.18 -7.98 -16.33
C GLU A 270 12.60 -8.40 -14.91
N GLY A 271 11.83 -7.93 -13.93
CA GLY A 271 11.92 -8.34 -12.54
C GLY A 271 10.53 -8.63 -11.98
N PHE A 272 10.45 -9.51 -11.00
CA PHE A 272 9.17 -9.87 -10.39
C PHE A 272 8.67 -8.76 -9.46
N SER A 273 7.49 -8.22 -9.76
CA SER A 273 6.79 -7.26 -8.93
C SER A 273 5.81 -7.96 -8.00
N GLU A 274 6.02 -7.81 -6.69
CA GLU A 274 5.09 -8.32 -5.69
C GLU A 274 3.74 -7.59 -5.70
N SER A 275 3.72 -6.30 -6.05
CA SER A 275 2.48 -5.53 -6.10
C SER A 275 1.60 -5.89 -7.31
N ALA A 276 2.23 -6.19 -8.45
CA ALA A 276 1.52 -6.58 -9.67
C ALA A 276 1.33 -8.10 -9.79
N TYR A 277 1.99 -8.88 -8.94
CA TYR A 277 2.04 -10.35 -8.99
C TYR A 277 2.52 -10.91 -10.35
N GLU A 278 3.38 -10.17 -11.04
CA GLU A 278 3.88 -10.52 -12.37
C GLU A 278 5.30 -9.98 -12.62
N CYS A 279 5.94 -10.46 -13.69
CA CYS A 279 7.18 -9.88 -14.18
C CYS A 279 6.88 -8.58 -14.92
N VAL A 280 7.53 -7.51 -14.49
CA VAL A 280 7.41 -6.18 -15.09
C VAL A 280 8.79 -5.67 -15.46
N ASN A 281 8.86 -4.57 -16.20
CA ASN A 281 10.14 -3.95 -16.53
C ASN A 281 10.97 -3.72 -15.25
N ARG A 282 12.21 -4.24 -15.23
CA ARG A 282 13.05 -4.23 -14.03
C ARG A 282 13.31 -2.85 -13.43
N THR A 283 13.17 -1.78 -14.22
CA THR A 283 13.34 -0.39 -13.74
C THR A 283 12.23 0.05 -12.77
N LEU A 284 11.08 -0.63 -12.82
CA LEU A 284 9.91 -0.36 -11.98
C LEU A 284 9.94 -1.14 -10.68
N VAL A 285 10.77 -2.18 -10.57
CA VAL A 285 10.79 -3.07 -9.41
C VAL A 285 11.81 -2.55 -8.37
N PRO A 286 11.39 -2.23 -7.13
CA PRO A 286 12.28 -1.62 -6.14
C PRO A 286 13.51 -2.49 -5.79
N ASN A 287 13.34 -3.80 -5.62
CA ASN A 287 14.46 -4.71 -5.30
C ASN A 287 15.47 -4.85 -6.45
N CYS A 288 15.10 -4.53 -7.70
CA CYS A 288 16.04 -4.49 -8.83
C CYS A 288 17.01 -3.29 -8.77
N LYS A 289 16.70 -2.27 -7.96
CA LYS A 289 17.55 -1.09 -7.77
C LYS A 289 18.57 -1.29 -6.65
N MET A 290 18.36 -2.29 -5.78
CA MET A 290 19.27 -2.59 -4.67
C MET A 290 20.56 -3.23 -5.21
N LYS A 291 21.72 -2.76 -4.75
CA LYS A 291 22.98 -3.45 -5.01
C LYS A 291 23.13 -4.58 -3.99
N PHE A 292 23.78 -5.68 -4.39
CA PHE A 292 23.97 -6.87 -3.55
C PHE A 292 24.62 -6.57 -2.18
N SER A 293 25.37 -5.46 -2.06
CA SER A 293 25.93 -4.94 -0.81
C SER A 293 24.89 -4.51 0.22
N ASP A 294 23.70 -4.11 -0.22
CA ASP A 294 22.68 -3.44 0.61
C ASP A 294 21.71 -4.46 1.24
N LEU A 295 21.79 -5.73 0.84
CA LEU A 295 20.99 -6.84 1.38
C LEU A 295 21.54 -7.42 2.68
N PHE A 296 22.81 -7.16 2.99
CA PHE A 296 23.54 -7.79 4.10
C PHE A 296 24.31 -6.80 4.99
N SER A 297 24.24 -5.49 4.70
CA SER A 297 24.86 -4.44 5.53
C SER A 297 23.94 -4.00 6.66
#